data_AF-A0A9X2MWN1-F1
#
_entry.id   AF-A0A9X2MWN1-F1
#
_cell.length_a   1.000
_cell.length_b   1.000
_cell.length_c   1.000
_cell.angle_alpha   90.00
_cell.angle_beta   90.00
_cell.angle_gamma   90.00
#
_symmetry.space_group_name_H-M   'P 1'
#
loop_
_entity.id
_entity.type
_entity.pdbx_description
1 polymer ?
#
loop_
_entity_poly.entity_id
_entity_poly.type
_entity_poly.pdbx_seq_one_letter_code
_entity_poly.pdbx_strand_id
1 'polypeptide(L)'
;MDKRQSFDLEELERKRKLKEEISEALKEWESAKRYFEYARGHEQVDYAIHAIITAEKRYTMLLCKAKKMTGPWPQWEGIAK
;
A
#
# COMPACT_ATOMS: atom_id res chain seq x y z
N MET A 1 -1.98 8.71 -32.59
CA MET A 1 -2.12 7.68 -31.53
C MET A 1 -3.60 7.43 -31.32
N ASP A 2 -4.00 6.16 -31.30
CA ASP A 2 -5.39 5.75 -31.13
C ASP A 2 -5.84 6.02 -29.68
N LYS A 3 -7.02 6.63 -29.48
CA LYS A 3 -7.54 7.02 -28.14
C LYS A 3 -7.72 5.81 -27.22
N ARG A 4 -7.88 4.62 -27.79
CA ARG A 4 -7.99 3.36 -27.06
C ARG A 4 -6.66 2.96 -26.41
N GLN A 5 -5.56 3.07 -27.14
CA GLN A 5 -4.21 2.79 -26.61
C GLN A 5 -3.82 3.75 -25.48
N SER A 6 -4.18 5.03 -25.56
CA SER A 6 -3.88 5.99 -24.48
C SER A 6 -4.63 5.66 -23.19
N PHE A 7 -5.89 5.21 -23.28
CA PHE A 7 -6.69 4.82 -22.11
C PHE A 7 -6.10 3.58 -21.41
N ASP A 8 -5.71 2.56 -22.18
CA ASP A 8 -5.15 1.32 -21.64
C ASP A 8 -3.82 1.58 -20.90
N LEU A 9 -2.98 2.49 -21.41
CA LEU A 9 -1.74 2.91 -20.76
C LEU A 9 -1.99 3.67 -19.45
N GLU A 10 -2.96 4.58 -19.42
CA GLU A 10 -3.34 5.29 -18.19
C GLU A 10 -3.86 4.33 -17.11
N GLU A 11 -4.68 3.35 -17.49
CA GLU A 11 -5.20 2.36 -16.55
C GLU A 11 -4.07 1.49 -15.97
N LEU A 12 -3.13 1.07 -16.81
CA LEU A 12 -1.96 0.30 -16.39
C LEU A 12 -1.10 1.10 -15.40
N GLU A 13 -0.86 2.38 -15.69
CA GLU A 13 -0.11 3.28 -14.82
C GLU A 13 -0.84 3.49 -13.47
N ARG A 14 -2.16 3.66 -13.48
CA ARG A 14 -2.96 3.73 -12.24
C ARG A 14 -2.85 2.46 -11.40
N LYS A 15 -2.90 1.29 -12.03
CA LYS A 15 -2.72 0.00 -11.34
C LYS A 15 -1.31 -0.16 -10.77
N ARG A 16 -0.28 0.32 -11.48
CA ARG A 16 1.12 0.31 -11.01
C ARG A 16 1.28 1.17 -9.76
N LYS A 17 0.80 2.41 -9.80
CA LYS A 17 0.83 3.33 -8.63
C LYS A 17 0.08 2.74 -7.45
N LEU A 18 -1.10 2.16 -7.67
CA LEU A 18 -1.86 1.53 -6.58
C LEU A 18 -1.08 0.34 -5.97
N LYS A 19 -0.38 -0.45 -6.77
CA LYS A 19 0.48 -1.54 -6.28
C LYS A 19 1.63 -1.00 -5.43
N GLU A 20 2.28 0.08 -5.87
CA GLU A 20 3.34 0.76 -5.12
C GLU A 20 2.82 1.28 -3.77
N GLU A 21 1.68 1.98 -3.77
CA GLU A 21 1.03 2.47 -2.55
C GLU A 21 0.68 1.35 -1.56
N ILE A 22 0.20 0.20 -2.06
CA ILE A 22 -0.09 -0.99 -1.23
C ILE A 22 1.20 -1.51 -0.58
N SER A 23 2.28 -1.61 -1.36
CA SER A 23 3.59 -2.07 -0.87
C SER A 23 4.16 -1.12 0.19
N GLU A 24 4.06 0.19 -0.04
CA GLU A 24 4.48 1.21 0.91
C GLU A 24 3.67 1.16 2.20
N ALA A 25 2.33 1.10 2.12
CA ALA A 25 1.48 1.02 3.30
C ALA A 25 1.74 -0.25 4.13
N LEU A 26 2.07 -1.37 3.48
CA LEU A 26 2.47 -2.60 4.17
C LEU A 26 3.81 -2.41 4.90
N LYS A 27 4.82 -1.83 4.25
CA LYS A 27 6.12 -1.53 4.86
C LYS A 27 5.99 -0.57 6.04
N GLU A 28 5.16 0.46 5.92
CA GLU A 28 4.83 1.39 7.01
C GLU A 28 4.21 0.65 8.19
N TRP A 29 3.25 -0.24 7.92
CA TRP A 29 2.59 -1.02 8.96
C TRP A 29 3.56 -1.96 9.68
N GLU A 30 4.41 -2.68 8.94
CA GLU A 30 5.46 -3.52 9.51
C GLU A 30 6.48 -2.71 10.33
N SER A 31 6.87 -1.54 9.83
CA SER A 31 7.82 -0.66 10.53
C SER A 31 7.22 -0.11 11.82
N ALA A 32 5.94 0.28 11.82
CA ALA A 32 5.24 0.75 13.01
C ALA A 32 5.12 -0.36 14.07
N LYS A 33 4.86 -1.61 13.65
CA LYS A 33 4.88 -2.77 14.56
C LYS A 33 6.26 -3.00 15.17
N ARG A 34 7.33 -2.96 14.37
CA ARG A 34 8.70 -3.07 14.88
C ARG A 34 9.04 -1.92 15.83
N TYR A 35 8.62 -0.70 15.53
CA TYR A 35 8.84 0.44 16.41
C TYR A 35 8.14 0.25 17.77
N PHE A 36 6.91 -0.27 17.77
CA PHE A 36 6.17 -0.58 19.00
C PHE A 36 6.92 -1.55 19.92
N GLU A 37 7.63 -2.55 19.37
CA GLU A 37 8.40 -3.52 20.16
C GLU A 37 9.50 -2.88 21.01
N TYR A 38 10.05 -1.75 20.57
CA TYR A 38 11.13 -1.03 21.26
C TYR A 38 10.70 0.30 21.88
N ALA A 39 9.45 0.72 21.69
CA ALA A 39 8.92 1.97 22.23
C ALA A 39 8.95 1.98 23.76
N ARG A 40 9.39 3.11 24.35
CA ARG A 40 9.49 3.28 25.81
C ARG A 40 8.76 4.53 26.27
N GLY A 41 8.09 4.41 27.41
CA GLY A 41 7.30 5.50 27.97
C GLY A 41 5.98 5.71 27.21
N HIS A 42 5.10 6.48 27.83
CA HIS A 42 3.74 6.68 27.35
C HIS A 42 3.68 7.27 25.95
N GLU A 43 4.46 8.33 25.67
CA GLU A 43 4.39 9.08 24.41
C GLU A 43 4.81 8.23 23.19
N GLN A 44 5.90 7.46 23.32
CA GLN A 44 6.37 6.62 22.22
C GLN A 44 5.42 5.45 21.96
N VAL A 45 4.86 4.87 23.02
CA VAL A 45 3.89 3.78 22.92
C VAL A 45 2.60 4.27 22.26
N ASP A 46 2.09 5.43 22.67
CA ASP A 46 0.88 6.03 22.09
C ASP A 46 1.08 6.36 20.60
N TYR A 47 2.21 6.99 20.26
CA TYR A 47 2.57 7.25 18.86
C TYR A 47 2.65 5.96 18.04
N ALA A 48 3.30 4.91 18.56
CA ALA A 48 3.44 3.64 17.88
C ALA A 48 2.07 2.98 17.60
N ILE A 49 1.16 2.99 18.57
CA ILE A 49 -0.21 2.47 18.42
C ILE A 49 -0.96 3.26 17.34
N HIS A 50 -0.90 4.59 17.40
CA HIS A 50 -1.53 5.44 16.40
C HIS A 50 -0.99 5.17 14.98
N ALA A 51 0.33 5.02 14.85
CA ALA A 51 0.97 4.71 13.58
C ALA A 51 0.55 3.34 13.02
N ILE A 52 0.50 2.30 13.87
CA ILE A 52 0.02 0.96 13.48
C ILE A 52 -1.41 1.04 12.93
N ILE A 53 -2.33 1.65 13.68
CA ILE A 53 -3.76 1.72 13.30
C ILE A 53 -3.92 2.51 11.99
N THR A 54 -3.16 3.59 11.83
CA THR A 54 -3.23 4.43 10.63
C THR A 54 -2.73 3.68 9.40
N ALA A 55 -1.58 3.03 9.50
CA ALA A 55 -1.01 2.25 8.40
C ALA A 55 -1.89 1.06 8.01
N GLU A 56 -2.45 0.33 8.98
CA GLU A 56 -3.37 -0.78 8.74
C GLU A 56 -4.65 -0.32 8.01
N LYS A 57 -5.25 0.79 8.44
CA LYS A 57 -6.43 1.37 7.78
C LYS A 57 -6.11 1.78 6.34
N ARG A 58 -4.98 2.45 6.11
CA ARG A 58 -4.51 2.85 4.77
C ARG A 58 -4.31 1.61 3.88
N TYR A 59 -3.59 0.61 4.37
CA TYR A 59 -3.36 -0.65 3.66
C TYR A 59 -4.68 -1.34 3.28
N THR A 60 -5.61 -1.46 4.23
CA THR A 60 -6.93 -2.07 4.00
C THR A 60 -7.74 -1.29 2.96
N MET A 61 -7.74 0.04 3.03
CA MET A 61 -8.42 0.89 2.04
C MET A 61 -7.85 0.69 0.64
N LEU A 62 -6.53 0.59 0.50
CA LEU A 62 -5.86 0.37 -0.79
C LEU A 62 -6.16 -1.02 -1.36
N LEU A 63 -6.17 -2.07 -0.52
CA LEU A 63 -6.60 -3.40 -0.94
C LEU A 63 -8.06 -3.42 -1.41
N CYS A 64 -8.96 -2.71 -0.72
CA CYS A 64 -10.35 -2.55 -1.14
C CYS A 64 -10.47 -1.82 -2.48
N LYS A 65 -9.63 -0.81 -2.75
CA LYS A 65 -9.57 -0.14 -4.06
C LYS A 65 -9.11 -1.11 -5.14
N ALA A 66 -8.04 -1.88 -4.88
CA ALA A 66 -7.53 -2.87 -5.83
C ALA A 66 -8.59 -3.92 -6.18
N LYS A 67 -9.28 -4.49 -5.20
CA LYS A 67 -10.34 -5.48 -5.44
C LYS A 67 -11.48 -4.99 -6.33
N LYS A 68 -11.70 -3.67 -6.43
CA LYS A 68 -12.73 -3.07 -7.29
C LYS A 68 -12.27 -2.83 -8.73
N MET A 69 -10.98 -2.95 -9.03
CA MET A 69 -10.46 -2.78 -10.39
C MET A 69 -10.64 -4.07 -11.20
N THR A 70 -11.08 -3.93 -12.44
CA THR A 70 -11.27 -5.04 -13.39
C THR A 70 -10.09 -5.17 -14.36
N GLY A 71 -9.98 -6.31 -15.05
CA GLY A 71 -8.96 -6.53 -16.08
C GLY A 71 -7.60 -7.00 -15.53
N PRO A 72 -6.61 -7.21 -16.42
CA PRO A 72 -5.31 -7.73 -16.01
C PRO A 72 -4.59 -6.74 -15.09
N TRP A 73 -3.93 -7.30 -14.09
CA TRP A 73 -3.02 -6.57 -13.21
C TRP A 73 -1.61 -6.57 -13.83
N PRO A 74 -0.82 -5.50 -13.65
CA PRO A 74 0.59 -5.55 -13.98
C PRO A 74 1.26 -6.67 -13.18
N GLN A 75 2.30 -7.28 -13.76
CA GLN A 75 2.99 -8.40 -13.14
C GLN A 75 3.49 -8.03 -11.72
N TRP A 76 3.36 -8.98 -10.78
CA TRP A 76 3.87 -8.85 -9.43
C TRP A 76 5.40 -9.01 -9.42
N GLU A 77 6.11 -8.05 -10.01
CA GLU A 77 7.56 -7.92 -9.81
C GLU A 77 7.76 -7.52 -8.34
N GLY A 78 8.34 -8.41 -7.53
CA GLY A 78 8.67 -8.12 -6.13
C GLY A 78 8.44 -9.21 -5.08
N ILE A 79 7.95 -10.42 -5.39
CA ILE A 79 7.89 -11.55 -4.44
C ILE A 79 8.83 -12.69 -4.87
N ALA A 80 10.05 -12.32 -5.29
CA ALA A 80 11.14 -13.26 -5.49
C ALA A 80 12.47 -12.58 -5.19
N LYS A 81 12.76 -12.45 -3.89
CA LYS A 81 14.02 -12.86 -3.24
C LYS A 81 13.95 -12.59 -1.75
#